data_AF-A0A2N3LDI4-F1
#
_entry.id   AF-A0A2N3LDI4-F1
#
_cell.length_a   1.000
_cell.length_b   1.000
_cell.length_c   1.000
_cell.angle_alpha   90.00
_cell.angle_beta   90.00
_cell.angle_gamma   90.00
#
_symmetry.space_group_name_H-M   'P 1'
#
loop_
_entity.id
_entity.type
_entity.pdbx_description
1 polymer ?
#
loop_
_entity_poly.entity_id
_entity_poly.type
_entity_poly.pdbx_seq_one_letter_code
_entity_poly.pdbx_strand_id
1 'polypeptide(L)'
;MKKYIIFIVSFILIFSIAQVLSGLFLTATYTPHVSEVWSSSVNLPKEVTFGRSAFISTFVMAVFSVTIAYFVPKTLKRFLKN
;
A
#
# COMPACT_ATOMS: atom_id res chain seq x y z
N MET A 1 24.04 8.03 -12.18
CA MET A 1 23.36 8.76 -11.09
C MET A 1 22.05 9.41 -11.54
N LYS A 2 22.03 10.39 -12.47
CA LYS A 2 20.78 11.11 -12.88
C LYS A 2 19.62 10.21 -13.36
N LYS A 3 19.89 9.21 -14.22
CA LYS A 3 18.86 8.29 -14.74
C LYS A 3 18.21 7.41 -13.66
N TYR A 4 18.96 7.10 -12.60
CA TYR A 4 18.47 6.30 -11.47
C TYR A 4 17.57 7.12 -10.54
N ILE A 5 17.94 8.39 -10.32
CA ILE A 5 17.12 9.34 -9.55
C ILE A 5 15.76 9.55 -10.23
N ILE A 6 15.75 9.76 -11.55
CA ILE A 6 14.51 9.92 -12.33
C ILE A 6 13.61 8.68 -12.16
N PHE A 7 14.19 7.49 -12.22
CA PHE A 7 13.46 6.24 -12.02
C PHE A 7 12.83 6.14 -10.62
N ILE A 8 13.59 6.43 -9.56
CA ILE A 8 13.08 6.42 -8.18
C ILE A 8 11.92 7.41 -8.03
N VAL A 9 12.08 8.63 -8.53
CA VAL A 9 11.05 9.67 -8.43
C VAL A 9 9.78 9.24 -9.16
N SER A 10 9.88 8.69 -10.37
CA SER A 10 8.74 8.16 -11.11
C SER A 10 8.06 7.00 -10.37
N PHE A 11 8.83 6.10 -9.75
CA PHE A 11 8.29 4.99 -8.99
C PHE A 11 7.53 5.46 -7.74
N ILE A 12 8.10 6.37 -6.96
CA ILE A 12 7.44 6.93 -5.76
C ILE A 12 6.12 7.60 -6.15
N LEU A 13 6.11 8.33 -7.26
CA LEU A 13 4.92 9.04 -7.75
C LEU A 13 3.80 8.06 -8.11
N ILE A 14 4.10 7.04 -8.93
CA ILE A 14 3.13 6.00 -9.31
C ILE A 14 2.67 5.18 -8.10
N PHE A 15 3.58 4.82 -7.19
CA PHE A 15 3.24 4.07 -5.98
C PHE A 15 2.30 4.85 -5.07
N SER A 16 2.52 6.15 -4.92
CA SER A 16 1.67 7.02 -4.10
C SER A 16 0.26 7.12 -4.69
N ILE A 17 0.15 7.29 -6.01
CA ILE A 17 -1.15 7.30 -6.70
C ILE A 17 -1.87 5.97 -6.50
N ALA A 18 -1.18 4.84 -6.68
CA ALA A 18 -1.76 3.52 -6.49
C ALA A 18 -2.24 3.29 -5.04
N GLN A 19 -1.50 3.76 -4.04
CA GLN A 19 -1.91 3.69 -2.64
C GLN A 19 -3.17 4.49 -2.35
N VAL A 20 -3.25 5.72 -2.84
CA VAL A 20 -4.45 6.56 -2.66
C VAL A 20 -5.66 5.92 -3.33
N LEU A 21 -5.52 5.45 -4.56
CA LEU A 21 -6.60 4.76 -5.29
C LEU A 21 -7.05 3.48 -4.58
N SER A 22 -6.10 2.68 -4.08
CA SER A 22 -6.42 1.48 -3.31
C SER A 22 -7.16 1.80 -2.02
N GLY A 23 -6.74 2.86 -1.31
CA GLY A 23 -7.42 3.31 -0.09
C GLY A 23 -8.84 3.81 -0.37
N LEU A 24 -9.02 4.55 -1.46
CA LEU A 24 -10.34 4.99 -1.91
C LEU A 24 -11.24 3.81 -2.30
N PHE A 25 -10.71 2.85 -3.03
CA PHE A 25 -11.45 1.64 -3.41
C PHE A 25 -11.89 0.84 -2.18
N LEU A 26 -10.99 0.65 -1.21
CA LEU A 26 -11.32 -0.02 0.04
C LEU A 26 -12.40 0.73 0.82
N THR A 27 -12.32 2.06 0.87
CA THR A 27 -13.35 2.88 1.54
C THR A 27 -14.70 2.83 0.83
N ALA A 28 -14.71 2.82 -0.50
CA ALA A 28 -15.93 2.75 -1.30
C ALA A 28 -16.62 1.38 -1.23
N THR A 29 -15.85 0.30 -1.08
CA THR A 29 -16.36 -1.08 -1.05
C THR A 29 -16.60 -1.61 0.35
N TYR A 30 -15.97 -1.02 1.37
CA TYR A 30 -16.17 -1.38 2.75
C TYR A 30 -17.44 -0.72 3.30
N THR A 31 -18.47 -1.53 3.55
CA THR A 31 -19.68 -1.07 4.25
C THR A 31 -19.46 -1.24 5.75
N PRO A 32 -19.35 -0.16 6.54
CA PRO A 32 -19.14 -0.30 7.98
C PRO A 32 -20.42 -0.80 8.64
N HIS A 33 -20.37 -1.99 9.26
CA HIS A 33 -21.43 -2.51 10.13
C HIS A 33 -21.49 -1.71 11.44
N VAL A 34 -22.02 -0.49 11.38
CA VAL A 34 -22.13 0.42 12.54
C VAL A 34 -23.14 -0.06 13.58
N SER A 35 -24.17 -0.81 13.18
CA SER A 35 -25.22 -1.31 14.08
C SER A 35 -24.71 -2.35 15.07
N GLU A 36 -23.95 -3.35 14.61
CA GLU A 36 -23.36 -4.39 15.49
C GLU A 36 -22.28 -3.82 16.42
N VAL A 37 -21.48 -2.88 15.92
CA VAL A 37 -20.41 -2.22 16.69
C VAL A 37 -20.99 -1.31 17.76
N TRP A 38 -22.08 -0.58 17.47
CA TRP A 38 -22.74 0.31 18.43
C TRP A 38 -23.37 -0.47 19.59
N SER A 39 -24.08 -1.56 19.31
CA SER A 39 -24.65 -2.44 20.35
C SER A 39 -23.58 -3.08 21.24
N SER A 40 -22.41 -3.38 20.67
CA SER A 40 -21.27 -3.94 21.41
C SER A 40 -20.56 -2.87 22.25
N SER A 41 -20.49 -1.62 21.75
CA SER A 41 -19.76 -0.52 22.39
C SER A 41 -20.32 -0.04 23.74
N VAL A 42 -21.61 -0.31 24.02
CA VAL A 42 -22.24 0.00 25.32
C VAL A 42 -21.62 -0.81 26.48
N ASN A 43 -20.99 -1.95 26.19
CA ASN A 43 -20.36 -2.82 27.19
C ASN A 43 -18.82 -2.90 27.04
N LEU A 44 -18.19 -2.08 26.19
CA LEU A 44 -16.74 -2.13 26.01
C LEU A 44 -16.01 -1.38 27.14
N PRO A 45 -14.88 -1.90 27.64
CA PRO A 45 -13.99 -1.16 28.53
C PRO A 45 -13.61 0.19 27.91
N LYS A 46 -13.51 1.25 28.72
CA LYS A 46 -13.07 2.61 28.28
C LYS A 46 -11.64 2.68 27.75
N GLU A 47 -11.00 1.54 27.55
CA GLU A 47 -9.61 1.40 27.20
C GLU A 47 -9.52 1.10 25.70
N VAL A 48 -8.96 2.06 24.97
CA VAL A 48 -8.83 1.96 23.51
C VAL A 48 -7.62 1.10 23.20
N THR A 49 -7.82 -0.17 22.88
CA THR A 49 -6.75 -0.99 22.29
C THR A 49 -6.49 -0.49 20.88
N PHE A 50 -5.39 0.23 20.69
CA PHE A 50 -4.88 0.54 19.35
C PHE A 50 -4.61 -0.79 18.63
N GLY A 51 -5.43 -1.11 17.64
CA GLY A 51 -5.28 -2.32 16.84
C GLY A 51 -3.88 -2.40 16.24
N ARG A 52 -3.37 -3.63 16.09
CA ARG A 52 -2.05 -3.91 15.53
C ARG A 52 -1.88 -3.19 14.18
N SER A 53 -1.06 -2.15 14.17
CA SER A 53 -0.76 -1.39 12.97
C SER A 53 -0.20 -2.32 11.90
N ALA A 54 -0.80 -2.31 10.70
CA ALA A 54 -0.38 -3.10 9.54
C ALA A 54 0.96 -2.63 8.95
N PHE A 55 1.77 -1.86 9.70
CA PHE A 55 3.07 -1.32 9.30
C PHE A 55 3.98 -2.38 8.68
N ILE A 56 4.04 -3.58 9.27
CA ILE A 56 4.84 -4.70 8.76
C ILE A 56 4.35 -5.15 7.38
N SER A 57 3.04 -5.24 7.17
CA SER A 57 2.47 -5.62 5.87
C SER A 57 2.76 -4.57 4.80
N THR A 58 2.62 -3.30 5.15
CA THR A 58 2.94 -2.18 4.25
C THR A 58 4.43 -2.15 3.90
N PHE A 59 5.30 -2.40 4.88
CA PHE A 59 6.75 -2.45 4.69
C PHE A 59 7.16 -3.60 3.78
N VAL A 60 6.61 -4.81 3.99
CA VAL A 60 6.87 -5.98 3.14
C VAL A 60 6.45 -5.68 1.68
N MET A 61 5.26 -5.11 1.49
CA MET A 61 4.80 -4.71 0.15
C MET A 61 5.69 -3.64 -0.50
N ALA A 62 6.19 -2.67 0.27
CA ALA A 62 7.12 -1.67 -0.22
C ALA A 62 8.44 -2.30 -0.71
N VAL A 63 9.00 -3.25 0.04
CA VAL A 63 10.21 -4.00 -0.34
C VAL A 63 9.98 -4.80 -1.62
N PHE A 64 8.86 -5.52 -1.73
CA PHE A 64 8.50 -6.24 -2.95
C PHE A 64 8.37 -5.30 -4.15
N SER A 65 7.69 -4.17 -3.96
CA SER A 65 7.49 -3.18 -5.01
C SER A 65 8.81 -2.60 -5.53
N VAL A 66 9.74 -2.26 -4.63
CA VAL A 66 11.10 -1.81 -4.99
C VAL A 66 11.89 -2.90 -5.73
N THR A 67 11.76 -4.15 -5.30
CA THR A 67 12.46 -5.29 -5.92
C THR A 67 12.00 -5.53 -7.35
N ILE A 68 10.68 -5.51 -7.57
CA ILE A 68 10.07 -5.64 -8.91
C ILE A 68 10.48 -4.45 -9.76
N ALA A 69 10.38 -3.23 -9.22
CA ALA A 69 10.75 -2.01 -9.93
C ALA A 69 12.22 -2.04 -10.40
N TYR A 70 13.15 -2.54 -9.58
CA TYR A 70 14.54 -2.69 -10.00
C TYR A 70 14.73 -3.72 -11.13
N PHE A 71 13.98 -4.82 -11.10
CA PHE A 71 14.10 -5.89 -12.08
C PHE A 71 13.43 -5.58 -13.42
N VAL A 72 12.27 -4.91 -13.43
CA VAL A 72 11.48 -4.64 -14.65
C VAL A 72 12.30 -3.97 -15.78
N PRO A 73 13.08 -2.89 -15.55
CA PRO A 73 13.89 -2.27 -16.60
C PRO A 73 14.99 -3.19 -17.15
N LYS A 74 15.53 -4.08 -16.30
CA LYS A 74 16.61 -5.01 -16.67
C LYS A 74 16.07 -6.13 -17.55
N THR A 75 14.89 -6.65 -17.23
CA THR A 75 14.20 -7.68 -18.02
C THR A 75 13.67 -7.11 -19.34
N LEU A 76 13.09 -5.90 -19.32
CA LEU A 76 12.55 -5.24 -20.52
C LEU A 76 13.64 -4.91 -21.54
N LYS A 77 14.81 -4.43 -21.09
CA LYS A 77 15.96 -4.20 -21.99
C LYS A 77 16.53 -5.48 -22.57
N ARG A 78 16.50 -6.59 -21.82
CA ARG A 78 16.93 -7.91 -22.32
C ARG A 78 15.96 -8.43 -23.39
N PHE A 79 14.67 -8.17 -23.22
CA PHE A 79 13.63 -8.58 -24.16
C PHE A 79 13.66 -7.77 -25.47
N LEU A 80 13.87 -6.46 -25.40
CA LEU A 80 14.00 -5.56 -26.57
C LEU A 80 15.29 -5.73 -27.38
N LYS A 81 16.26 -6.52 -26.89
CA LYS A 81 17.54 -6.77 -27.56
C LYS A 81 17.58 -8.11 -28.31
N ASN A 82 16.61 -9.00 -28.05
CA ASN A 82 16.36 -10.21 -28.82
C ASN A 82 15.32 -9.94 -29.91
#